data_AF-A0A378TW27-F1
#
_entry.id   AF-A0A378TW27-F1
#
_cell.length_a   1.000
_cell.length_b   1.000
_cell.length_c   1.000
_cell.angle_alpha   90.00
_cell.angle_beta   90.00
_cell.angle_gamma   90.00
#
_symmetry.space_group_name_H-M   'P 1'
#
loop_
_entity.id
_entity.type
_entity.pdbx_description
1 polymer ?
#
loop_
_entity_poly.entity_id
_entity_poly.type
_entity_poly.pdbx_seq_one_letter_code
_entity_poly.pdbx_strand_id
1 'polypeptide(L)'
;MKKILLFAAAASISAASAAGLSFQDLKKLETVDGYTAYGMQSELTQEAYILVDGGEKDGQIASINLNSVLGGEAGFAIVKGKTLAEYADNSDRAEFYQTQCADKTVRRMNAPNQALGAPIPFAKLNGVGKVAADYSCLGK
;
A
#
# COMPACT_ATOMS: atom_id res chain seq x y z
N MET A 1 -19.92 8.17 -15.05
CA MET A 1 -18.69 7.34 -15.08
C MET A 1 -18.40 6.91 -13.65
N LYS A 2 -18.42 5.61 -13.39
CA LYS A 2 -18.33 5.01 -12.05
C LYS A 2 -16.91 5.25 -11.54
N LYS A 3 -16.75 6.14 -10.57
CA LYS A 3 -15.47 6.43 -9.91
C LYS A 3 -15.10 5.19 -9.09
N ILE A 4 -14.30 4.31 -9.67
CA ILE A 4 -13.87 3.06 -9.03
C ILE A 4 -12.96 3.43 -7.86
N LEU A 5 -13.20 2.76 -6.74
CA LEU A 5 -12.82 3.16 -5.40
C LEU A 5 -11.30 3.10 -5.19
N LEU A 6 -10.71 4.24 -4.83
CA LEU A 6 -9.34 4.39 -4.32
C LEU A 6 -9.10 3.69 -2.95
N PHE A 7 -9.94 2.72 -2.56
CA PHE A 7 -9.97 2.13 -1.21
C PHE A 7 -10.06 0.60 -1.20
N ALA A 8 -9.97 -0.07 -2.35
CA ALA A 8 -10.05 -1.53 -2.38
C ALA A 8 -8.73 -2.25 -2.04
N ALA A 9 -7.59 -1.55 -1.87
CA ALA A 9 -6.32 -2.25 -1.64
C ALA A 9 -6.25 -3.02 -0.31
N ALA A 10 -6.88 -2.47 0.73
CA ALA A 10 -6.97 -3.15 2.02
C ALA A 10 -8.14 -4.16 2.05
N ALA A 11 -9.29 -3.81 1.45
CA ALA A 11 -10.51 -4.61 1.52
C ALA A 11 -10.56 -5.83 0.56
N SER A 12 -9.64 -5.95 -0.39
CA SER A 12 -9.66 -7.04 -1.39
C SER A 12 -8.99 -8.33 -0.94
N ILE A 13 -8.15 -8.25 0.08
CA ILE A 13 -7.51 -9.43 0.68
C ILE A 13 -8.41 -9.82 1.86
N SER A 14 -9.40 -10.66 1.60
CA SER A 14 -10.24 -11.18 2.68
C SER A 14 -9.37 -11.88 3.72
N ALA A 15 -9.66 -11.66 5.02
CA ALA A 15 -8.97 -12.32 6.13
C ALA A 15 -8.83 -13.84 5.94
N ALA A 16 -9.84 -14.48 5.33
CA ALA A 16 -9.83 -15.91 5.01
C ALA A 16 -8.75 -16.34 4.00
N SER A 17 -8.39 -15.49 3.02
CA SER A 17 -7.30 -15.74 2.08
C SER A 17 -5.93 -15.33 2.62
N ALA A 18 -5.87 -14.44 3.62
CA ALA A 18 -4.62 -14.05 4.28
C ALA A 18 -4.24 -14.96 5.45
N ALA A 19 -5.19 -15.65 6.07
CA ALA A 19 -4.99 -16.49 7.26
C ALA A 19 -4.06 -17.70 7.05
N GLY A 20 -3.55 -17.92 5.84
CA GLY A 20 -2.53 -18.92 5.54
C GLY A 20 -1.34 -18.42 4.71
N LEU A 21 -1.28 -17.12 4.39
CA LEU A 21 -0.20 -16.57 3.55
C LEU A 21 0.91 -15.98 4.43
N SER A 22 2.13 -16.44 4.20
CA SER A 22 3.35 -15.78 4.67
C SER A 22 3.91 -14.89 3.56
N PHE A 23 4.68 -13.86 3.93
CA PHE A 23 5.47 -13.10 2.95
C PHE A 23 6.42 -14.00 2.15
N GLN A 24 6.86 -15.13 2.71
CA GLN A 24 7.72 -16.09 2.03
C GLN A 24 7.04 -16.78 0.84
N ASP A 25 5.71 -16.85 0.85
CA ASP A 25 4.92 -17.45 -0.23
C ASP A 25 4.69 -16.48 -1.39
N LEU A 26 4.99 -15.20 -1.19
CA LEU A 26 4.80 -14.15 -2.19
C LEU A 26 6.04 -13.97 -3.06
N LYS A 27 5.82 -13.48 -4.29
CA LYS A 27 6.92 -13.15 -5.19
C LYS A 27 7.69 -11.95 -4.64
N LYS A 28 8.86 -12.20 -4.06
CA LYS A 28 9.80 -11.14 -3.68
C LYS A 28 10.18 -10.31 -4.91
N LEU A 29 10.10 -8.99 -4.80
CA LEU A 29 10.50 -8.04 -5.84
C LEU A 29 11.91 -7.53 -5.58
N GLU A 30 12.10 -6.82 -4.45
CA GLU A 30 13.41 -6.33 -3.99
C GLU A 30 13.35 -5.98 -2.50
N THR A 31 14.50 -5.61 -1.94
CA THR A 31 14.64 -5.13 -0.57
C THR A 31 15.34 -3.77 -0.57
N VAL A 32 14.71 -2.75 0.00
CA VAL A 32 15.20 -1.36 0.05
C VAL A 32 15.17 -0.88 1.50
N ASP A 33 16.28 -0.33 2.00
CA ASP A 33 16.40 0.19 3.37
C ASP A 33 15.98 -0.83 4.48
N GLY A 34 16.11 -2.13 4.18
CA GLY A 34 15.71 -3.23 5.06
C GLY A 34 14.21 -3.58 5.02
N TYR A 35 13.43 -2.99 4.12
CA TYR A 35 12.03 -3.33 3.85
C TYR A 35 11.93 -4.13 2.57
N THR A 36 11.21 -5.26 2.58
CA THR A 36 11.08 -6.10 1.39
C THR A 36 9.73 -5.84 0.72
N ALA A 37 9.76 -5.60 -0.59
CA ALA A 37 8.56 -5.49 -1.41
C ALA A 37 8.23 -6.83 -2.05
N TYR A 38 6.95 -7.17 -2.08
CA TYR A 38 6.42 -8.41 -2.63
C TYR A 38 5.30 -8.12 -3.62
N GLY A 39 5.26 -8.85 -4.72
CA GLY A 39 4.14 -8.85 -5.65
C GLY A 39 3.09 -9.86 -5.20
N MET A 40 1.83 -9.44 -5.21
CA MET A 40 0.67 -10.27 -4.94
C MET A 40 -0.36 -10.05 -6.06
N GLN A 41 -0.99 -11.12 -6.52
CA GLN A 41 -2.20 -11.03 -7.35
C GLN A 41 -3.38 -11.49 -6.53
N SER A 42 -4.41 -10.66 -6.43
CA SER A 42 -5.68 -11.02 -5.80
C SER A 42 -6.46 -11.89 -6.78
N GLU A 43 -6.70 -13.16 -6.43
CA GLU A 43 -7.56 -14.04 -7.25
C GLU A 43 -9.02 -13.57 -7.27
N LEU A 44 -9.46 -12.90 -6.21
CA LEU A 44 -10.84 -12.43 -6.06
C LEU A 44 -11.15 -11.21 -6.92
N THR A 45 -10.21 -10.26 -6.97
CA THR A 45 -10.42 -8.99 -7.69
C THR A 45 -9.66 -8.93 -9.02
N GLN A 46 -8.83 -9.94 -9.31
CA GLN A 46 -7.89 -9.96 -10.44
C GLN A 46 -6.92 -8.76 -10.43
N GLU A 47 -6.81 -8.05 -9.31
CA GLU A 47 -5.93 -6.91 -9.16
C GLU A 47 -4.54 -7.34 -8.72
N ALA A 48 -3.54 -6.61 -9.19
CA ALA A 48 -2.16 -6.79 -8.76
C ALA A 48 -1.80 -5.75 -7.70
N TYR A 49 -1.05 -6.20 -6.70
CA TYR A 49 -0.63 -5.43 -5.55
C TYR A 49 0.87 -5.55 -5.33
N ILE A 50 1.47 -4.47 -4.85
CA ILE A 50 2.78 -4.50 -4.21
C ILE A 50 2.55 -4.34 -2.71
N LEU A 51 3.09 -5.26 -1.92
CA LEU A 51 3.11 -5.18 -0.46
C LEU A 51 4.52 -4.85 0.00
N VAL A 52 4.66 -3.84 0.85
CA VAL A 52 5.93 -3.51 1.49
C VAL A 52 5.87 -4.00 2.93
N ASP A 53 6.72 -4.97 3.25
CA ASP A 53 6.82 -5.56 4.58
C ASP A 53 7.71 -4.70 5.49
N GLY A 54 7.06 -4.04 6.45
CA GLY A 54 7.68 -3.45 7.62
C GLY A 54 7.19 -4.09 8.91
N GLY A 55 6.64 -5.30 8.87
CA GLY A 55 5.94 -5.92 9.99
C GLY A 55 6.82 -6.07 11.23
N GLU A 56 8.03 -6.61 11.08
CA GLU A 56 8.96 -6.74 12.21
C GLU A 56 9.55 -5.40 12.67
N LYS A 57 9.80 -4.48 11.74
CA LYS A 57 10.56 -3.24 11.99
C LYS A 57 9.68 -2.09 12.47
N ASP A 58 8.52 -1.92 11.83
CA ASP A 58 7.60 -0.79 12.02
C ASP A 58 6.22 -1.23 12.57
N GLY A 59 5.95 -2.53 12.65
CA GLY A 59 4.63 -3.06 13.00
C GLY A 59 3.55 -2.73 11.97
N GLN A 60 3.96 -2.50 10.72
CA GLN A 60 3.10 -1.97 9.67
C GLN A 60 3.46 -2.58 8.31
N ILE A 61 2.44 -2.72 7.47
CA ILE A 61 2.56 -3.21 6.10
C ILE A 61 1.86 -2.20 5.19
N ALA A 62 2.52 -1.82 4.09
CA ALA A 62 1.91 -0.96 3.08
C ALA A 62 1.45 -1.77 1.88
N SER A 63 0.38 -1.32 1.23
CA SER A 63 -0.12 -1.90 -0.01
C SER A 63 -0.31 -0.84 -1.09
N ILE A 64 0.09 -1.18 -2.32
CA ILE A 64 -0.02 -0.34 -3.51
C ILE A 64 -0.80 -1.14 -4.56
N ASN A 65 -1.90 -0.58 -5.07
CA ASN A 65 -2.64 -1.18 -6.18
C ASN A 65 -1.94 -0.81 -7.51
N LEU A 66 -1.40 -1.80 -8.21
CA LEU A 66 -0.67 -1.59 -9.47
C LEU A 66 -1.56 -0.99 -10.56
N ASN A 67 -2.83 -1.40 -10.63
CA ASN A 67 -3.76 -0.88 -11.64
C ASN A 67 -4.02 0.62 -11.42
N SER A 68 -4.14 1.06 -10.17
CA SER A 68 -4.28 2.48 -9.83
C SER A 68 -3.03 3.28 -10.25
N VAL A 69 -1.83 2.79 -9.91
CA VAL A 69 -0.56 3.44 -10.29
C VAL A 69 -0.44 3.57 -11.81
N LEU A 70 -0.68 2.48 -12.54
CA LEU A 70 -0.63 2.47 -14.02
C LEU A 70 -1.72 3.36 -14.64
N GLY A 71 -2.89 3.43 -14.00
CA GLY A 71 -3.99 4.33 -14.37
C GLY A 71 -3.77 5.82 -14.04
N GLY A 72 -2.65 6.17 -13.39
CA GLY A 72 -2.31 7.54 -13.03
C GLY A 72 -2.80 8.00 -11.66
N GLU A 73 -3.42 7.11 -10.90
CA GLU A 73 -3.85 7.35 -9.52
C GLU A 73 -2.83 6.74 -8.55
N ALA A 74 -1.68 7.42 -8.42
CA ALA A 74 -0.61 7.02 -7.51
C ALA A 74 -1.04 7.17 -6.05
N GLY A 75 -0.91 6.11 -5.27
CA GLY A 75 -1.23 6.10 -3.85
C GLY A 75 -0.95 4.75 -3.21
N PHE A 76 -1.03 4.71 -1.88
CA PHE A 76 -0.83 3.51 -1.09
C PHE A 76 -1.65 3.56 0.20
N ALA A 77 -1.88 2.40 0.79
CA ALA A 77 -2.44 2.26 2.12
C ALA A 77 -1.36 1.75 3.08
N ILE A 78 -1.43 2.16 4.34
CA ILE A 78 -0.65 1.58 5.44
C ILE A 78 -1.63 0.95 6.43
N VAL A 79 -1.37 -0.29 6.79
CA VAL A 79 -2.13 -1.02 7.80
C VAL A 79 -1.18 -1.44 8.92
N LYS A 80 -1.66 -1.35 10.16
CA LYS A 80 -0.94 -1.88 11.32
C LYS A 80 -1.03 -3.41 11.31
N GLY A 81 0.12 -4.06 11.39
CA GLY A 81 0.23 -5.51 11.40
C GLY A 81 1.66 -5.95 11.17
N LYS A 82 2.05 -7.03 11.86
CA LYS A 82 3.35 -7.69 11.69
C LYS A 82 3.33 -8.79 10.64
N THR A 83 2.14 -9.31 10.33
CA THR A 83 1.93 -10.44 9.43
C THR A 83 0.85 -10.10 8.40
N LEU A 84 0.77 -10.87 7.32
CA LEU A 84 -0.30 -10.70 6.32
C LEU A 84 -1.70 -10.97 6.91
N ALA A 85 -1.81 -11.89 7.88
CA ALA A 85 -3.04 -12.13 8.61
C ALA A 85 -3.47 -10.88 9.41
N GLU A 86 -2.54 -10.30 10.18
CA GLU A 86 -2.83 -9.05 10.91
C GLU A 86 -3.13 -7.87 9.98
N TYR A 87 -2.46 -7.79 8.82
CA TYR A 87 -2.78 -6.80 7.79
C TYR A 87 -4.22 -6.95 7.29
N ALA A 88 -4.66 -8.18 6.98
CA ALA A 88 -6.00 -8.41 6.47
C ALA A 88 -7.07 -8.14 7.53
N ASP A 89 -6.83 -8.56 8.78
CA ASP A 89 -7.73 -8.35 9.91
C ASP A 89 -7.87 -6.85 10.28
N ASN A 90 -6.84 -6.04 10.05
CA ASN A 90 -6.84 -4.60 10.34
C ASN A 90 -7.09 -3.73 9.10
N SER A 91 -7.45 -4.32 7.97
CA SER A 91 -7.57 -3.63 6.67
C SER A 91 -8.62 -2.50 6.68
N ASP A 92 -9.67 -2.63 7.48
CA ASP A 92 -10.70 -1.61 7.69
C ASP A 92 -10.18 -0.35 8.41
N ARG A 93 -9.02 -0.46 9.06
CA ARG A 93 -8.34 0.63 9.79
C ARG A 93 -7.17 1.21 9.00
N ALA A 94 -7.07 0.91 7.72
CA ALA A 94 -6.03 1.40 6.84
C ALA A 94 -5.96 2.94 6.81
N GLU A 95 -4.73 3.46 6.82
CA GLU A 95 -4.48 4.86 6.50
C GLU A 95 -4.13 4.99 5.02
N PHE A 96 -4.85 5.87 4.31
CA PHE A 96 -4.68 6.03 2.87
C PHE A 96 -3.87 7.29 2.56
N TYR A 97 -2.99 7.17 1.58
CA TYR A 97 -2.13 8.24 1.11
C TYR A 97 -2.25 8.35 -0.41
N GLN A 98 -2.58 9.55 -0.90
CA GLN A 98 -2.43 9.90 -2.31
C GLN A 98 -1.01 10.40 -2.53
N THR A 99 -0.37 9.92 -3.59
CA THR A 99 0.99 10.30 -3.94
C THR A 99 0.99 11.32 -5.08
N GLN A 100 1.76 12.39 -4.91
CA GLN A 100 1.99 13.43 -5.90
C GLN A 100 3.44 13.28 -6.41
N CYS A 101 3.62 12.42 -7.43
CA CYS A 101 4.96 11.97 -7.86
C CYS A 101 5.85 13.10 -8.38
N ALA A 102 5.30 14.04 -9.15
CA ALA A 102 6.05 15.19 -9.66
C ALA A 102 6.63 16.06 -8.53
N ASP A 103 5.84 16.27 -7.49
CA ASP A 103 6.21 17.10 -6.34
C ASP A 103 6.97 16.32 -5.26
N LYS A 104 7.08 14.99 -5.39
CA LYS A 104 7.60 14.05 -4.38
C LYS A 104 6.99 14.31 -3.00
N THR A 105 5.66 14.41 -2.96
CA THR A 105 4.89 14.54 -1.73
C THR A 105 3.75 13.54 -1.65
N VAL A 106 3.30 13.24 -0.44
CA VAL A 106 2.08 12.47 -0.19
C VAL A 106 1.06 13.32 0.55
N ARG A 107 -0.22 13.05 0.33
CA ARG A 107 -1.33 13.60 1.11
C ARG A 107 -2.09 12.48 1.76
N ARG A 108 -2.26 12.56 3.09
CA ARG A 108 -3.15 11.65 3.81
C ARG A 108 -4.59 11.88 3.36
N MET A 109 -5.36 10.82 3.23
CA MET A 109 -6.73 10.84 2.73
C MET A 109 -7.68 10.29 3.79
N ASN A 110 -8.79 10.99 4.05
CA ASN A 110 -9.89 10.47 4.88
C ASN A 110 -10.91 9.66 4.07
N ALA A 111 -11.05 10.01 2.79
CA ALA A 111 -11.98 9.43 1.84
C ALA A 111 -11.45 9.70 0.41
N PRO A 112 -12.03 9.09 -0.64
CA PRO A 112 -11.66 9.41 -2.01
C PRO A 112 -11.83 10.91 -2.27
N ASN A 113 -10.75 11.59 -2.69
CA ASN A 113 -10.70 13.03 -2.94
C ASN A 113 -10.80 13.95 -1.71
N GLN A 114 -10.68 13.42 -0.48
CA GLN A 114 -10.64 14.23 0.73
C GLN A 114 -9.25 14.17 1.38
N ALA A 115 -8.34 15.00 0.87
CA ALA A 115 -7.02 15.16 1.44
C ALA A 115 -7.08 15.85 2.82
N LEU A 116 -6.20 15.43 3.71
CA LEU A 116 -6.06 15.96 5.06
C LEU A 116 -4.74 16.69 5.21
N GLY A 117 -4.82 17.92 5.71
CA GLY A 117 -3.65 18.71 6.02
C GLY A 117 -2.81 19.08 4.81
N ALA A 118 -1.56 19.45 5.08
CA ALA A 118 -0.58 19.82 4.07
C ALA A 118 0.09 18.58 3.44
N PRO A 119 0.56 18.68 2.19
CA PRO A 119 1.44 17.66 1.61
C PRO A 119 2.66 17.38 2.50
N ILE A 120 3.02 16.11 2.61
CA ILE A 120 4.19 15.63 3.34
C ILE A 120 5.26 15.26 2.31
N PRO A 121 6.42 15.93 2.29
CA PRO A 121 7.53 15.56 1.41
C PRO A 121 8.03 14.15 1.67
N PHE A 122 8.42 13.42 0.62
CA PHE A 122 8.98 12.07 0.74
C PHE A 122 10.19 12.02 1.69
N ALA A 123 11.03 13.07 1.66
CA ALA A 123 12.19 13.19 2.54
C ALA A 123 11.84 13.27 4.05
N LYS A 124 10.57 13.51 4.39
CA LYS A 124 10.08 13.49 5.78
C LYS A 124 9.37 12.18 6.14
N LEU A 125 9.11 11.31 5.16
CA LEU A 125 8.59 9.98 5.40
C LEU A 125 9.71 9.07 5.90
N ASN A 126 9.34 8.09 6.71
CA ASN A 126 10.25 7.08 7.23
C ASN A 126 9.63 5.69 7.06
N GLY A 127 10.49 4.69 7.16
CA GLY A 127 10.12 3.28 7.17
C GLY A 127 9.26 2.86 5.98
N VAL A 128 8.26 2.02 6.25
CA VAL A 128 7.36 1.46 5.23
C VAL A 128 6.68 2.54 4.38
N GLY A 129 6.33 3.69 4.98
CA GLY A 129 5.68 4.79 4.27
C GLY A 129 6.58 5.49 3.25
N LYS A 130 7.88 5.60 3.54
CA LYS A 130 8.86 6.13 2.57
C LYS A 130 8.97 5.21 1.36
N VAL A 131 9.17 3.92 1.61
CA VAL A 131 9.32 2.91 0.54
C VAL A 131 8.04 2.81 -0.29
N ALA A 132 6.86 2.78 0.35
CA ALA A 132 5.59 2.73 -0.36
C ALA A 132 5.34 3.97 -1.23
N ALA A 133 5.73 5.16 -0.76
CA ALA A 133 5.64 6.39 -1.55
C ALA A 133 6.51 6.32 -2.81
N ASP A 134 7.76 5.85 -2.69
CA ASP A 134 8.67 5.65 -3.82
C ASP A 134 8.06 4.65 -4.82
N TYR A 135 7.52 3.53 -4.34
CA TYR A 135 6.88 2.50 -5.15
C TYR A 135 5.59 2.94 -5.86
N SER A 136 4.80 3.79 -5.21
CA SER A 136 3.56 4.29 -5.78
C SER A 136 3.77 5.19 -7.01
N CYS A 137 5.03 5.60 -7.27
CA CYS A 137 5.42 6.36 -8.45
C CYS A 137 6.09 5.51 -9.54
N LEU A 138 6.14 4.19 -9.41
CA LEU A 138 6.68 3.32 -10.47
C LEU A 138 5.89 3.52 -11.78
N GLY A 139 6.58 3.95 -12.83
CA GLY A 139 5.99 4.23 -14.15
C GLY A 139 5.57 5.68 -14.40
N LYS A 140 5.95 6.62 -13.51
CA LYS A 140 5.77 8.07 -13.69
C LYS A 140 7.10 8.81 -13.73
#